data_AF-A0A5N5TAM6-F1
#
_entry.id   AF-A0A5N5TAM6-F1
#
_cell.length_a   1.000
_cell.length_b   1.000
_cell.length_c   1.000
_cell.angle_alpha   90.00
_cell.angle_beta   90.00
_cell.angle_gamma   90.00
#
_symmetry.space_group_name_H-M   'P 1'
#
loop_
_entity.id
_entity.type
_entity.pdbx_description
1 polymer ?
#
loop_
_entity_poly.entity_id
_entity_poly.type
_entity_poly.pdbx_seq_one_letter_code
_entity_poly.pdbx_strand_id
1 'polypeptide(L)'
;MSTVGIGDILGRISAGFLSSYKCIDSVLAYAVAMILCGIAIAFHICATWGPMFPLLTGLFGFFYGQQNVFITIVPAVLFGRENLVSVFGYILFFAGLGALVGTPLAGYIVDRTGSYMGVVSLSFSCCVIGGLCTIVCCIIHRRKQKISQRTISV
;
A
#
# COMPACT_ATOMS: atom_id res chain seq x y z
N MET A 1 8.05 15.21 11.73
CA MET A 1 7.45 15.51 10.41
C MET A 1 8.49 15.60 9.29
N SER A 2 9.64 16.27 9.48
CA SER A 2 10.66 16.39 8.42
C SER A 2 11.28 15.06 7.96
N THR A 3 11.49 14.11 8.87
CA THR A 3 12.05 12.77 8.54
C THR A 3 11.11 11.91 7.69
N VAL A 4 9.80 12.01 7.91
CA VAL A 4 8.77 11.31 7.13
C VAL A 4 8.77 11.79 5.68
N GLY A 5 8.86 13.10 5.47
CA GLY A 5 8.88 13.69 4.12
C GLY A 5 10.13 13.29 3.32
N ILE A 6 11.30 13.27 3.97
CA ILE A 6 12.54 12.77 3.32
C ILE A 6 12.39 11.29 2.98
N GLY A 7 11.87 10.50 3.93
CA GLY A 7 11.58 9.08 3.72
C GLY A 7 10.66 8.86 2.53
N ASP A 8 9.55 9.60 2.43
CA ASP A 8 8.59 9.52 1.32
C ASP A 8 9.26 9.75 -0.02
N ILE A 9 10.03 10.83 -0.17
CA ILE A 9 10.73 11.15 -1.42
C ILE A 9 11.69 10.01 -1.81
N LEU A 10 12.48 9.51 -0.86
CA LEU A 10 13.39 8.38 -1.10
C LEU A 10 12.62 7.10 -1.47
N GLY A 11 11.49 6.85 -0.83
CA GLY A 11 10.58 5.75 -1.11
C GLY A 11 10.08 5.82 -2.55
N ARG A 12 9.62 7.00 -2.99
CA ARG A 12 9.13 7.21 -4.35
C ARG A 12 10.20 6.98 -5.40
N ILE A 13 11.41 7.50 -5.17
CA ILE A 13 12.58 7.28 -6.05
C ILE A 13 12.89 5.78 -6.15
N SER A 14 12.96 5.08 -5.01
CA SER A 14 13.26 3.65 -4.97
C SER A 14 12.23 2.81 -5.72
N ALA A 15 10.93 3.10 -5.57
CA ALA A 15 9.86 2.41 -6.29
C ALA A 15 9.90 2.68 -7.79
N GLY A 16 10.27 3.90 -8.19
CA GLY A 16 10.53 4.25 -9.59
C GLY A 16 11.62 3.39 -10.20
N PHE A 17 12.79 3.29 -9.53
CA PHE A 17 13.87 2.39 -9.96
C PHE A 17 13.43 0.92 -9.98
N LEU A 18 12.71 0.46 -8.95
CA LEU A 18 12.24 -0.92 -8.86
C LEU A 18 11.28 -1.27 -10.01
N SER A 19 10.44 -0.32 -10.42
CA SER A 19 9.51 -0.49 -11.55
C SER A 19 10.20 -0.60 -12.91
N SER A 20 11.42 -0.06 -13.03
CA SER A 20 12.23 -0.16 -14.25
C SER A 20 12.86 -1.55 -14.41
N TYR A 21 13.06 -2.29 -13.31
CA TYR A 21 13.57 -3.65 -13.36
C TYR A 21 12.45 -4.63 -13.70
N LYS A 22 12.44 -5.15 -14.93
CA LYS A 22 11.50 -6.20 -15.40
C LYS A 22 11.51 -7.49 -14.56
N CYS A 23 12.50 -7.68 -13.70
CA CYS A 23 12.63 -8.87 -12.86
C CYS A 23 11.68 -8.88 -11.66
N ILE A 24 11.08 -7.74 -11.29
CA ILE A 24 10.23 -7.63 -10.11
C ILE A 24 8.79 -7.36 -10.53
N ASP A 25 7.89 -8.22 -10.06
CA ASP A 25 6.47 -8.03 -10.22
C ASP A 25 6.02 -6.81 -9.42
N SER A 26 5.69 -5.70 -10.08
CA SER A 26 5.22 -4.46 -9.43
C SER A 26 4.05 -4.70 -8.48
N VAL A 27 3.22 -5.71 -8.77
CA VAL A 27 2.08 -6.11 -7.93
C VAL A 27 2.54 -6.78 -6.63
N LEU A 28 3.57 -7.63 -6.69
CA LEU A 28 4.12 -8.27 -5.50
C LEU A 28 4.89 -7.24 -4.66
N ALA A 29 5.66 -6.36 -5.31
CA ALA A 29 6.34 -5.25 -4.64
C ALA A 29 5.36 -4.34 -3.88
N TYR A 30 4.20 -4.05 -4.49
CA TYR A 30 3.12 -3.31 -3.83
C TYR A 30 2.59 -4.02 -2.58
N ALA A 31 2.29 -5.32 -2.68
CA ALA A 31 1.78 -6.10 -1.55
C ALA A 31 2.79 -6.17 -0.39
N VAL A 32 4.08 -6.37 -0.71
CA VAL A 32 5.16 -6.37 0.28
C VAL A 32 5.29 -5.00 0.95
N ALA A 33 5.28 -3.92 0.16
CA ALA A 33 5.33 -2.55 0.70
C ALA A 33 4.13 -2.26 1.62
N MET A 34 2.93 -2.74 1.27
CA MET A 34 1.72 -2.57 2.07
C MET A 34 1.81 -3.30 3.43
N ILE A 35 2.36 -4.51 3.45
CA ILE A 35 2.57 -5.28 4.69
C ILE A 35 3.66 -4.62 5.56
N LEU A 36 4.78 -4.22 4.94
CA LEU A 36 5.87 -3.53 5.65
C LEU A 36 5.43 -2.19 6.23
N CYS A 37 4.58 -1.44 5.52
CA CYS A 37 3.96 -0.23 6.03
C CYS A 37 3.12 -0.50 7.29
N GLY A 38 2.28 -1.54 7.27
CA GLY A 38 1.52 -1.96 8.45
C GLY A 38 2.42 -2.30 9.65
N ILE A 39 3.49 -3.07 9.43
CA ILE A 39 4.46 -3.42 10.49
C ILE A 39 5.14 -2.17 11.02
N ALA A 40 5.51 -1.22 10.15
CA ALA A 40 6.12 0.05 10.55
C ALA A 40 5.19 0.89 11.44
N ILE A 41 3.87 0.92 11.15
CA ILE A 41 2.87 1.59 11.99
C ILE A 41 2.80 0.93 13.38
N ALA A 42 2.82 -0.40 13.45
CA ALA A 42 2.82 -1.12 14.72
C ALA A 42 4.09 -0.85 15.54
N PHE A 43 5.25 -0.74 14.89
CA PHE A 43 6.50 -0.36 15.57
C PHE A 43 6.51 1.09 16.04
N HIS A 44 5.85 1.99 15.31
CA HIS A 44 5.80 3.41 15.63
C HIS A 44 5.13 3.68 16.99
N ILE A 45 4.09 2.93 17.36
CA ILE A 45 3.40 3.12 18.64
C ILE A 45 4.21 2.63 19.84
N CYS A 46 5.01 1.57 19.66
CA CYS A 46 5.91 1.04 20.69
C CYS A 46 7.10 1.96 20.97
N ALA A 47 7.57 2.70 19.96
CA ALA A 47 8.75 3.55 20.07
C ALA A 47 8.38 4.98 20.47
N THR A 48 7.71 5.20 21.59
CA THR A 48 7.20 6.54 21.94
C THR A 48 8.26 7.49 22.51
N TRP A 49 9.43 7.01 22.96
CA TRP A 49 10.44 7.84 23.66
C TRP A 49 11.91 7.39 23.44
N GLY A 50 12.49 7.62 22.26
CA GLY A 50 13.93 7.38 22.05
C GLY A 50 14.51 7.86 20.71
N PRO A 51 15.85 7.82 20.53
CA PRO A 51 16.53 8.24 19.29
C PRO A 51 16.15 7.38 18.07
N MET A 52 15.51 6.22 18.26
CA MET A 52 14.98 5.39 17.18
C MET A 52 13.70 5.95 16.53
N PHE A 53 13.01 6.91 17.17
CA PHE A 53 11.78 7.50 16.64
C PHE A 53 11.95 8.18 15.26
N PRO A 54 12.95 9.05 15.03
CA PRO A 54 13.18 9.64 13.72
C PRO A 54 13.51 8.60 12.63
N LEU A 55 14.18 7.49 12.98
CA LEU A 55 14.47 6.40 12.05
C LEU A 55 13.21 5.62 11.67
N LEU A 56 12.37 5.26 12.66
CA LEU A 56 11.10 4.56 12.41
C LEU A 56 10.12 5.40 11.59
N THR A 57 10.01 6.69 11.89
CA THR A 57 9.14 7.61 11.13
C THR A 57 9.65 7.83 9.70
N GLY A 58 10.98 7.89 9.50
CA GLY A 58 11.57 7.92 8.16
C GLY A 58 11.31 6.62 7.38
N LEU A 59 11.40 5.47 8.04
CA LEU A 59 11.11 4.16 7.43
C LEU A 59 9.62 4.01 7.07
N PHE A 60 8.73 4.48 7.95
CA PHE A 60 7.31 4.57 7.64
C PHE A 60 7.05 5.45 6.41
N GLY A 61 7.65 6.64 6.35
CA GLY A 61 7.58 7.52 5.19
C GLY A 61 8.09 6.84 3.91
N PHE A 62 9.19 6.09 4.01
CA PHE A 62 9.77 5.35 2.88
C PHE A 62 8.79 4.32 2.30
N PHE A 63 8.21 3.44 3.13
CA PHE A 63 7.26 2.45 2.64
C PHE A 63 5.96 3.08 2.13
N TYR A 64 5.48 4.14 2.79
CA TYR A 64 4.32 4.89 2.34
C TYR A 64 4.54 5.53 0.97
N GLY A 65 5.72 6.13 0.75
CA GLY A 65 6.13 6.69 -0.54
C GLY A 65 6.19 5.62 -1.65
N GLN A 66 6.72 4.43 -1.34
CA GLN A 66 6.70 3.30 -2.28
C GLN A 66 5.28 2.88 -2.66
N GLN A 67 4.39 2.75 -1.66
CA GLN A 67 3.00 2.36 -1.86
C GLN A 67 2.25 3.35 -2.79
N ASN A 68 2.46 4.66 -2.60
CA ASN A 68 1.87 5.72 -3.44
C ASN A 68 2.34 5.69 -4.89
N VAL A 69 3.56 5.20 -5.16
CA VAL A 69 4.02 5.05 -6.55
C VAL A 69 3.39 3.81 -7.17
N PHE A 70 3.44 2.68 -6.47
CA PHE A 70 2.92 1.42 -6.99
C PHE A 70 1.40 1.43 -7.24
N ILE A 71 0.61 2.16 -6.46
CA ILE A 71 -0.84 2.27 -6.69
C ILE A 71 -1.19 2.86 -8.08
N THR A 72 -0.29 3.66 -8.66
CA THR A 72 -0.44 4.22 -10.02
C THR A 72 0.16 3.31 -11.09
N ILE A 73 1.29 2.66 -10.79
CA ILE A 73 2.01 1.78 -11.74
C ILE A 73 1.27 0.46 -11.95
N VAL A 74 0.72 -0.14 -10.90
CA VAL A 74 0.07 -1.46 -10.96
C VAL A 74 -1.10 -1.48 -11.96
N PRO A 75 -2.07 -0.56 -11.91
CA PRO A 75 -3.14 -0.49 -12.91
C PRO A 75 -2.63 -0.26 -14.33
N ALA A 76 -1.57 0.55 -14.48
CA ALA A 76 -0.98 0.85 -15.78
C ALA A 76 -0.41 -0.40 -16.47
N VAL A 77 0.22 -1.29 -15.70
CA VAL A 77 0.81 -2.55 -16.17
C VAL A 77 -0.25 -3.62 -16.43
N LEU A 78 -1.35 -3.63 -15.64
CA LEU A 78 -2.40 -4.66 -15.72
C LEU A 78 -3.46 -4.41 -16.80
N PHE A 79 -3.94 -3.17 -16.92
CA PHE A 79 -5.10 -2.83 -17.77
C PHE A 79 -4.72 -2.12 -19.07
N GLY A 80 -3.44 -1.78 -19.24
CA GLY A 80 -2.98 -0.99 -20.38
C GLY A 80 -3.46 0.46 -20.33
N ARG A 81 -2.98 1.29 -21.26
CA ARG A 81 -3.22 2.74 -21.25
C ARG A 81 -4.67 3.16 -21.49
N GLU A 82 -5.45 2.32 -22.16
CA GLU A 82 -6.78 2.69 -22.68
C GLU A 82 -7.82 2.91 -21.58
N ASN A 83 -7.75 2.13 -20.49
CA ASN A 83 -8.67 2.22 -19.36
C ASN A 83 -7.99 2.65 -18.05
N LEU A 84 -6.72 3.07 -18.12
CA LEU A 84 -5.90 3.40 -16.95
C LEU A 84 -6.55 4.49 -16.09
N VAL A 85 -7.01 5.57 -16.73
CA VAL A 85 -7.62 6.72 -16.03
C VAL A 85 -8.93 6.32 -15.35
N SER A 86 -9.77 5.52 -16.02
CA SER A 86 -11.03 5.03 -15.44
C SER A 86 -10.79 4.13 -14.24
N VAL A 87 -9.88 3.15 -14.36
CA VAL A 87 -9.52 2.24 -13.25
C VAL A 87 -8.91 3.02 -12.09
N PHE A 88 -7.99 3.94 -12.37
CA PHE A 88 -7.38 4.79 -11.36
C PHE A 88 -8.41 5.68 -10.66
N GLY A 89 -9.37 6.23 -11.41
CA GLY A 89 -10.51 6.98 -10.86
C GLY A 89 -11.34 6.16 -9.88
N TYR A 90 -11.65 4.90 -10.20
CA TYR A 90 -12.35 4.01 -9.26
C TYR A 90 -11.51 3.72 -8.00
N ILE A 91 -10.21 3.47 -8.15
CA ILE A 91 -9.31 3.25 -7.01
C ILE A 91 -9.33 4.48 -6.08
N LEU A 92 -9.21 5.69 -6.64
CA LEU A 92 -9.22 6.93 -5.88
C LEU A 92 -10.58 7.20 -5.24
N PHE A 93 -11.68 6.88 -5.93
CA PHE A 93 -13.03 7.03 -5.38
C PHE A 93 -13.22 6.16 -4.13
N PHE A 94 -12.86 4.88 -4.18
CA PHE A 94 -12.94 4.00 -3.02
C PHE A 94 -11.94 4.37 -1.92
N ALA A 95 -10.73 4.82 -2.27
CA ALA A 95 -9.77 5.34 -1.29
C ALA A 95 -10.31 6.58 -0.56
N GLY A 96 -10.96 7.50 -1.29
CA GLY A 96 -11.61 8.69 -0.73
C GLY A 96 -12.78 8.34 0.19
N LEU A 97 -13.65 7.42 -0.22
CA LEU A 97 -14.72 6.89 0.63
C LEU A 97 -14.14 6.23 1.90
N GLY A 98 -13.07 5.45 1.74
CA GLY A 98 -12.36 4.83 2.86
C GLY A 98 -11.81 5.85 3.84
N ALA A 99 -11.25 6.96 3.37
CA ALA A 99 -10.77 8.04 4.23
C ALA A 99 -11.91 8.78 4.95
N LEU A 100 -13.02 9.03 4.24
CA LEU A 100 -14.21 9.67 4.79
C LEU A 100 -14.86 8.84 5.91
N VAL A 101 -14.92 7.51 5.75
CA VAL A 101 -15.47 6.60 6.78
C VAL A 101 -14.42 6.23 7.83
N GLY A 102 -13.15 6.13 7.45
CA GLY A 102 -12.05 5.72 8.32
C GLY A 102 -11.76 6.74 9.42
N THR A 103 -11.88 8.03 9.13
CA THR A 103 -11.68 9.12 10.11
C THR A 103 -12.70 9.11 11.26
N PRO A 104 -14.04 9.10 11.04
CA PRO A 104 -15.01 8.99 12.13
C PRO A 104 -14.95 7.65 12.83
N LEU A 105 -14.66 6.56 12.11
CA LEU A 105 -14.48 5.24 12.73
C LEU A 105 -13.27 5.21 13.67
N ALA A 106 -12.15 5.82 13.26
CA ALA A 106 -10.97 5.96 14.10
C ALA A 106 -11.26 6.82 15.34
N GLY A 107 -11.96 7.94 15.18
CA GLY A 107 -12.40 8.79 16.30
C GLY A 107 -13.25 8.01 17.30
N TYR A 108 -14.28 7.30 16.81
CA TYR A 108 -15.14 6.48 17.66
C TYR A 108 -14.39 5.39 18.44
N ILE A 109 -13.41 4.73 17.80
CA ILE A 109 -12.59 3.70 18.45
C ILE A 109 -11.71 4.32 19.55
N VAL A 110 -11.12 5.49 19.30
CA VAL A 110 -10.32 6.21 20.30
C VAL A 110 -11.20 6.64 21.46
N ASP A 111 -12.38 7.18 21.20
CA ASP A 111 -13.32 7.64 22.23
C ASP A 111 -13.81 6.50 23.14
N ARG A 112 -13.98 5.28 22.60
CA ARG A 112 -14.44 4.11 23.37
C ARG A 112 -13.33 3.37 24.10
N THR A 113 -12.15 3.25 23.49
CA THR A 113 -11.02 2.47 24.03
C THR A 113 -10.10 3.34 24.89
N GLY A 114 -10.15 4.67 24.73
CA GLY A 114 -9.24 5.61 25.39
C GLY A 114 -7.77 5.46 24.97
N SER A 115 -7.48 4.66 23.94
CA SER A 115 -6.13 4.27 23.54
C SER A 115 -6.00 4.15 22.02
N TYR A 116 -4.91 4.67 21.47
CA TYR A 116 -4.61 4.61 20.03
C TYR A 116 -4.26 3.19 19.52
N MET A 117 -4.01 2.24 20.43
CA MET A 117 -3.69 0.86 20.07
C MET A 117 -4.81 0.17 19.29
N GLY A 118 -6.08 0.49 19.60
CA GLY A 118 -7.23 -0.06 18.87
C GLY A 118 -7.24 0.35 17.40
N VAL A 119 -6.97 1.62 17.11
CA VAL A 119 -6.88 2.14 15.74
C VAL A 119 -5.67 1.56 15.01
N VAL A 120 -4.51 1.48 15.68
CA VAL A 120 -3.30 0.91 15.08
C VAL A 120 -3.48 -0.56 14.72
N SER A 121 -4.10 -1.36 15.59
CA SER A 121 -4.39 -2.76 15.31
C SER A 121 -5.36 -2.92 14.14
N LEU A 122 -6.38 -2.06 14.05
CA LEU A 122 -7.31 -2.02 12.92
C LEU A 122 -6.60 -1.65 11.61
N SER A 123 -5.77 -0.60 11.62
CA SER A 123 -5.00 -0.18 10.45
C SER A 123 -4.03 -1.26 9.98
N PHE A 124 -3.31 -1.90 10.92
CA PHE A 124 -2.43 -3.03 10.63
C PHE A 124 -3.21 -4.19 9.98
N SER A 125 -4.33 -4.58 10.58
CA SER A 125 -5.18 -5.66 10.06
C SER A 125 -5.69 -5.33 8.66
N CYS A 126 -6.13 -4.10 8.42
CA CYS A 126 -6.59 -3.64 7.11
C CYS A 126 -5.46 -3.64 6.06
N CYS A 127 -4.25 -3.21 6.43
CA CYS A 127 -3.07 -3.28 5.55
C CYS A 127 -2.71 -4.73 5.19
N VAL A 128 -2.73 -5.65 6.16
CA VAL A 128 -2.43 -7.08 5.93
C VAL A 128 -3.50 -7.72 5.04
N ILE A 129 -4.79 -7.49 5.33
CA ILE A 129 -5.90 -8.00 4.52
C ILE A 129 -5.83 -7.44 3.10
N GLY A 130 -5.56 -6.13 2.95
CA GLY A 130 -5.40 -5.49 1.65
C GLY A 130 -4.21 -6.03 0.86
N GLY A 131 -3.08 -6.28 1.52
CA GLY A 131 -1.89 -6.89 0.93
C GLY A 131 -2.18 -8.32 0.43
N LEU A 132 -2.81 -9.15 1.27
CA LEU A 132 -3.24 -10.50 0.91
C LEU A 132 -4.24 -10.49 -0.25
N CYS A 133 -5.24 -9.61 -0.20
CA CYS A 133 -6.22 -9.44 -1.27
C CYS A 133 -5.54 -9.07 -2.60
N THR A 134 -4.54 -8.20 -2.57
CA THR A 134 -3.78 -7.81 -3.76
C THR A 134 -2.97 -8.98 -4.33
N ILE A 135 -2.37 -9.80 -3.47
CA ILE A 135 -1.67 -11.03 -3.89
C ILE A 135 -2.65 -12.01 -4.55
N VAL A 136 -3.81 -12.25 -3.93
CA VAL A 136 -4.84 -13.14 -4.48
C VAL A 136 -5.34 -12.63 -5.83
N CYS A 137 -5.65 -11.34 -5.93
CA CYS A 137 -6.06 -10.70 -7.18
C CYS A 137 -5.00 -10.87 -8.27
N CYS A 138 -3.72 -10.71 -7.93
CA CYS A 138 -2.61 -10.94 -8.85
C CYS A 138 -2.56 -12.39 -9.36
N ILE A 139 -2.71 -13.37 -8.47
CA ILE A 139 -2.71 -14.79 -8.82
C ILE A 139 -3.87 -15.11 -9.78
N ILE A 140 -5.07 -14.59 -9.50
CA ILE A 140 -6.24 -14.79 -10.35
C ILE A 140 -6.03 -14.15 -11.73
N HIS A 141 -5.52 -12.92 -11.78
CA HIS A 141 -5.25 -12.22 -13.03
C HIS A 141 -4.19 -12.95 -13.88
N ARG A 142 -3.10 -13.42 -13.26
CA ARG A 142 -2.07 -14.25 -13.92
C ARG A 142 -2.64 -15.55 -14.45
N ARG A 143 -3.53 -16.20 -13.71
CA ARG A 143 -4.21 -17.43 -14.15
C ARG A 143 -5.09 -17.17 -15.37
N LYS A 144 -5.89 -16.10 -15.36
CA LYS A 144 -6.73 -15.73 -16.51
C LYS A 144 -5.91 -15.41 -17.76
N GLN A 145 -4.81 -14.67 -17.65
CA GLN A 145 -3.95 -14.38 -18.80
C GLN A 145 -3.30 -15.65 -19.38
N LYS A 146 -2.82 -16.56 -18.53
CA LYS A 146 -2.27 -17.86 -18.99
C LYS A 146 -3.32 -18.73 -19.69
N ILE A 147 -4.56 -18.72 -19.23
CA ILE A 147 -5.66 -19.48 -19.85
C ILE A 147 -6.04 -18.85 -21.20
N SER A 148 -6.17 -17.52 -21.28
CA SER A 148 -6.50 -16.83 -22.53
C SER A 148 -5.42 -16.99 -23.60
N GLN A 149 -4.13 -17.03 -23.23
CA GLN A 149 -3.05 -17.31 -24.18
C GLN A 149 -3.07 -18.77 -24.67
N ARG A 150 -3.47 -19.74 -23.82
CA ARG A 150 -3.61 -21.14 -24.22
C ARG A 150 -4.76 -21.39 -25.19
N THR A 151 -5.87 -20.66 -25.07
CA THR A 151 -7.02 -20.82 -25.99
C THR A 151 -6.74 -20.26 -27.40
N ILE A 152 -5.81 -19.31 -27.55
CA ILE A 152 -5.45 -18.72 -28.85
C ILE A 152 -4.39 -19.57 -29.60
N SER A 153 -3.71 -20.49 -28.89
CA SER A 153 -2.68 -21.38 -29.47
C SER A 153 -3.20 -22.77 -29.88
N VAL A 154 -4.52 -22.98 -29.87
CA VAL A 154 -5.21 -24.23 -30.28
C VAL A 154 -6.15 -23.90 -31.41
#